data_AF-K3WID9-F1
#
_entry.id   AF-K3WID9-F1
#
_cell.length_a   1.000
_cell.length_b   1.000
_cell.length_c   1.000
_cell.angle_alpha   90.00
_cell.angle_beta   90.00
_cell.angle_gamma   90.00
#
_symmetry.space_group_name_H-M   'P 1'
#
loop_
_entity.id
_entity.type
_entity.pdbx_description
1 polymer ?
#
loop_
_entity_poly.entity_id
_entity_poly.type
_entity_poly.pdbx_seq_one_letter_code
_entity_poly.pdbx_strand_id
1 'polypeptide(L)'
;MPKDVWRLCKQFNDEDIESTNTITQTAFFYLIQEEKRSLTKTIFRLAHIPLSQPKLTFDEYLCCVCTFASFTEVELLKFFYEVYNEAGATGGTMGESDILKLGRELQDMNSAYAKNVTVLTKRMASNDLVSQQMLLTFQDFEWLSRQNKVAFYPLFRMQRNVRMGNLGEAYWVEKTREKLEIQQMLAFMAHHNGKQPAVDWKTKVLDIVFHRETSAVRVRRRAKLMYDAQYRQLRGLGK
;
A
#
# COMPACT_ATOMS: atom_id res chain seq x y z
N MET A 1 -12.23 -16.36 -13.98
CA MET A 1 -11.75 -15.17 -13.24
C MET A 1 -11.97 -15.41 -11.74
N PRO A 2 -11.02 -15.10 -10.84
CA PRO A 2 -11.23 -15.18 -9.40
C PRO A 2 -12.42 -14.31 -8.95
N LYS A 3 -13.20 -14.76 -7.95
CA LYS A 3 -14.41 -14.05 -7.48
C LYS A 3 -14.14 -12.60 -7.07
N ASP A 4 -12.98 -12.35 -6.48
CA ASP A 4 -12.59 -11.02 -5.98
C ASP A 4 -12.33 -10.04 -7.14
N VAL A 5 -11.64 -10.51 -8.19
CA VAL A 5 -11.37 -9.73 -9.41
C VAL A 5 -12.68 -9.43 -10.14
N TRP A 6 -13.60 -10.40 -10.17
CA TRP A 6 -14.92 -10.18 -10.77
C TRP A 6 -15.71 -9.07 -10.05
N ARG A 7 -15.65 -9.00 -8.72
CA ARG A 7 -16.33 -7.92 -7.97
C ARG A 7 -15.74 -6.55 -8.30
N LEU A 8 -14.41 -6.44 -8.35
CA LEU A 8 -13.72 -5.20 -8.73
C LEU A 8 -14.04 -4.82 -10.19
N CYS A 9 -14.07 -5.80 -11.10
CA CYS A 9 -14.47 -5.60 -12.49
C CYS A 9 -15.91 -5.09 -12.59
N LYS A 10 -16.83 -5.66 -11.79
CA LYS A 10 -18.19 -5.17 -11.73
C LYS A 10 -18.25 -3.71 -11.27
N GLN A 11 -17.60 -3.37 -10.15
CA GLN A 11 -17.57 -1.98 -9.66
C GLN A 11 -16.99 -1.00 -10.69
N PHE A 12 -15.93 -1.40 -11.40
CA PHE A 12 -15.36 -0.61 -12.48
C PHE A 12 -16.34 -0.41 -13.64
N ASN A 13 -16.98 -1.49 -14.11
CA ASN A 13 -17.92 -1.43 -15.22
C ASN A 13 -19.19 -0.65 -14.87
N ASP A 14 -19.61 -0.66 -13.60
CA ASP A 14 -20.75 0.14 -13.14
C ASP A 14 -20.47 1.67 -13.30
N GLU A 15 -19.20 2.09 -13.29
CA GLU A 15 -18.76 3.48 -13.51
C GLU A 15 -18.31 3.78 -14.95
N ASP A 16 -18.09 2.76 -15.79
CA ASP A 16 -17.81 2.90 -17.22
C ASP A 16 -19.13 2.99 -18.01
N ILE A 17 -19.84 4.09 -17.81
CA ILE A 17 -21.18 4.35 -18.40
C ILE A 17 -21.15 4.24 -19.93
N GLU A 18 -20.03 4.62 -20.56
CA GLU A 18 -19.85 4.62 -22.01
C GLU A 18 -19.39 3.25 -22.56
N SER A 19 -19.14 2.24 -21.70
CA SER A 19 -18.60 0.93 -22.08
C SER A 19 -17.30 1.03 -22.90
N THR A 20 -16.46 1.99 -22.54
CA THR A 20 -15.18 2.28 -23.21
C THR A 20 -14.01 1.48 -22.69
N ASN A 21 -14.23 0.62 -21.69
CA ASN A 21 -13.25 -0.04 -20.85
C ASN A 21 -12.33 0.94 -20.10
N THR A 22 -12.81 2.16 -19.85
CA THR A 22 -12.06 3.20 -19.15
C THR A 22 -12.95 4.04 -18.25
N ILE A 23 -12.43 4.45 -17.09
CA ILE A 23 -13.13 5.36 -16.16
C ILE A 23 -12.41 6.69 -16.05
N THR A 24 -13.12 7.78 -15.80
CA THR A 24 -12.48 9.08 -15.54
C THR A 24 -11.75 9.07 -14.20
N GLN A 25 -10.80 10.01 -14.00
CA GLN A 25 -10.21 10.20 -12.67
C GLN A 25 -11.27 10.49 -11.59
N THR A 26 -12.36 11.19 -11.94
CA THR A 26 -13.45 11.48 -11.00
C THR A 26 -14.15 10.20 -10.54
N ALA A 27 -14.49 9.32 -11.48
CA ALA A 27 -15.06 8.00 -11.18
C ALA A 27 -14.09 7.14 -10.35
N PHE A 28 -12.78 7.19 -10.65
CA PHE A 28 -11.78 6.52 -9.82
C PHE A 28 -11.83 6.98 -8.35
N PHE A 29 -11.82 8.29 -8.11
CA PHE A 29 -11.88 8.84 -6.74
C PHE A 29 -13.18 8.52 -6.02
N TYR A 30 -14.30 8.47 -6.75
CA TYR A 30 -15.58 7.99 -6.24
C TYR A 30 -15.50 6.54 -5.75
N LEU A 31 -14.96 5.63 -6.58
CA LEU A 31 -14.82 4.19 -6.24
C LEU A 31 -13.94 3.95 -5.00
N ILE A 32 -12.90 4.76 -4.80
CA ILE A 32 -12.02 4.62 -3.64
C ILE A 32 -12.47 5.44 -2.42
N GLN A 33 -13.64 6.07 -2.49
CA GLN A 33 -14.21 6.91 -1.43
C GLN A 33 -13.27 8.03 -0.95
N GLU A 34 -12.58 8.67 -1.89
CA GLU A 34 -11.69 9.80 -1.62
C GLU A 34 -12.05 10.99 -2.49
N GLU A 35 -11.72 12.19 -2.03
CA GLU A 35 -11.80 13.37 -2.91
C GLU A 35 -10.51 13.51 -3.72
N LYS A 36 -10.64 14.09 -4.91
CA LYS A 36 -9.52 14.40 -5.79
C LYS A 36 -8.69 15.56 -5.23
N ARG A 37 -7.59 15.24 -4.54
CA ARG A 37 -6.63 16.18 -3.93
C ARG A 37 -5.22 15.91 -4.44
N SER A 38 -4.27 16.82 -4.15
CA SER A 38 -2.84 16.63 -4.47
C SER A 38 -2.33 15.30 -3.89
N LEU A 39 -2.54 15.10 -2.58
CA LEU A 39 -2.15 13.88 -1.88
C LEU A 39 -2.81 12.63 -2.46
N THR A 40 -4.13 12.64 -2.68
CA THR A 40 -4.83 11.41 -3.09
C THR A 40 -4.47 10.97 -4.51
N LYS A 41 -4.11 11.92 -5.39
CA LYS A 41 -3.56 11.63 -6.72
C LYS A 41 -2.23 10.91 -6.71
N THR A 42 -1.49 10.90 -5.59
CA THR A 42 -0.22 10.18 -5.51
C THR A 42 -0.39 8.67 -5.73
N ILE A 43 -1.58 8.10 -5.45
CA ILE A 43 -1.93 6.69 -5.74
C ILE A 43 -1.66 6.30 -7.20
N PHE A 44 -1.82 7.23 -8.14
CA PHE A 44 -1.58 6.99 -9.57
C PHE A 44 -0.14 6.56 -9.89
N ARG A 45 0.82 6.89 -9.01
CA ARG A 45 2.21 6.44 -9.15
C ARG A 45 2.36 4.92 -9.08
N LEU A 46 1.47 4.23 -8.38
CA LEU A 46 1.51 2.77 -8.25
C LEU A 46 1.32 2.05 -9.58
N ALA A 47 0.64 2.70 -10.52
CA ALA A 47 0.40 2.20 -11.87
C ALA A 47 1.12 3.04 -12.93
N HIS A 48 2.05 3.91 -12.54
CA HIS A 48 2.78 4.82 -13.42
C HIS A 48 1.89 5.73 -14.29
N ILE A 49 0.73 6.12 -13.77
CA ILE A 49 -0.24 6.94 -14.50
C ILE A 49 0.15 8.42 -14.39
N PRO A 50 0.38 9.14 -15.50
CA PRO A 50 0.66 10.57 -15.45
C PRO A 50 -0.59 11.35 -15.06
N LEU A 51 -0.42 12.44 -14.30
CA LEU A 51 -1.56 13.24 -13.80
C LEU A 51 -2.40 13.88 -14.93
N SER A 52 -1.83 14.04 -16.12
CA SER A 52 -2.49 14.54 -17.32
C SER A 52 -3.39 13.51 -18.00
N GLN A 53 -3.25 12.22 -17.69
CA GLN A 53 -4.07 11.18 -18.29
C GLN A 53 -5.53 11.28 -17.80
N PRO A 54 -6.50 11.50 -18.70
CA PRO A 54 -7.87 11.82 -18.31
C PRO A 54 -8.67 10.61 -17.83
N LYS A 55 -8.38 9.42 -18.38
CA LYS A 55 -9.11 8.18 -18.15
C LYS A 55 -8.16 7.03 -17.78
N LEU A 56 -8.63 6.10 -16.96
CA LEU A 56 -7.89 4.93 -16.46
C LEU A 56 -8.52 3.65 -17.01
N THR A 57 -7.67 2.71 -17.41
CA THR A 57 -8.04 1.34 -17.77
C THR A 57 -8.33 0.51 -16.51
N PHE A 58 -8.96 -0.65 -16.70
CA PHE A 58 -9.23 -1.57 -15.60
C PHE A 58 -7.96 -2.07 -14.91
N ASP A 59 -6.89 -2.35 -15.68
CA ASP A 59 -5.61 -2.82 -15.14
C ASP A 59 -4.92 -1.76 -14.28
N GLU A 60 -4.95 -0.51 -14.72
CA GLU A 60 -4.46 0.65 -13.95
C GLU A 60 -5.24 0.84 -12.65
N TYR A 61 -6.57 0.77 -12.71
CA TYR A 61 -7.44 0.81 -11.53
C TYR A 61 -7.12 -0.33 -10.56
N LEU A 62 -7.01 -1.58 -11.04
CA LEU A 62 -6.65 -2.73 -10.21
C LEU A 62 -5.28 -2.55 -9.57
N CYS A 63 -4.29 -2.09 -10.32
CA CYS A 63 -2.94 -1.88 -9.83
C CYS A 63 -2.93 -0.86 -8.68
N CYS A 64 -3.59 0.28 -8.85
CA CYS A 64 -3.73 1.29 -7.80
C CYS A 64 -4.44 0.74 -6.56
N VAL A 65 -5.64 0.17 -6.72
CA VAL A 65 -6.48 -0.28 -5.60
C VAL A 65 -5.85 -1.45 -4.87
N CYS A 66 -5.45 -2.51 -5.58
CA CYS A 66 -4.91 -3.71 -4.95
C CYS A 66 -3.59 -3.44 -4.24
N THR A 67 -2.71 -2.63 -4.85
CA THR A 67 -1.41 -2.30 -4.25
C THR A 67 -1.61 -1.45 -3.00
N PHE A 68 -2.34 -0.33 -3.10
CA PHE A 68 -2.53 0.58 -1.97
C PHE A 68 -3.31 -0.06 -0.81
N ALA A 69 -4.39 -0.78 -1.12
CA ALA A 69 -5.21 -1.44 -0.10
C ALA A 69 -4.45 -2.57 0.62
N SER A 70 -3.50 -3.23 -0.06
CA SER A 70 -2.71 -4.33 0.52
C SER A 70 -1.47 -3.88 1.28
N PHE A 71 -1.11 -2.59 1.26
CA PHE A 71 0.03 -2.09 2.01
C PHE A 71 -0.08 -2.40 3.51
N THR A 72 1.05 -2.82 4.07
CA THR A 72 1.28 -2.74 5.51
C THR A 72 1.41 -1.28 5.95
N GLU A 73 1.34 -1.01 7.25
CA GLU A 73 1.60 0.34 7.79
C GLU A 73 2.97 0.88 7.37
N VAL A 74 4.00 0.03 7.40
CA VAL A 74 5.36 0.40 7.00
C VAL A 74 5.43 0.72 5.50
N GLU A 75 4.81 -0.10 4.65
CA GLU A 75 4.76 0.14 3.20
C GLU A 75 3.97 1.41 2.86
N LEU A 76 2.88 1.68 3.57
CA LEU A 76 2.09 2.89 3.40
C LEU A 76 2.92 4.14 3.73
N LEU A 77 3.60 4.13 4.87
CA LEU A 77 4.48 5.24 5.27
C LEU A 77 5.64 5.39 4.29
N LYS A 78 6.24 4.28 3.83
CA LYS A 78 7.33 4.30 2.86
C LYS A 78 6.88 4.88 1.53
N PHE A 79 5.69 4.52 1.06
CA PHE A 79 5.11 5.07 -0.16
C PHE A 79 5.01 6.60 -0.08
N PHE A 80 4.43 7.15 0.99
CA PHE A 80 4.35 8.61 1.14
C PHE A 80 5.73 9.24 1.32
N TYR A 81 6.62 8.62 2.08
CA TYR A 81 8.00 9.09 2.20
C TYR A 81 8.67 9.25 0.82
N GLU A 82 8.60 8.23 -0.03
CA GLU A 82 9.19 8.24 -1.37
C GLU A 82 8.52 9.28 -2.28
N VAL A 83 7.19 9.41 -2.23
CA VAL A 83 6.44 10.40 -3.01
C VAL A 83 6.89 11.84 -2.74
N TYR A 84 7.11 12.18 -1.48
CA TYR A 84 7.51 13.54 -1.10
C TYR A 84 9.01 13.74 -1.18
N ASN A 85 9.81 12.70 -0.93
CA ASN A 85 11.26 12.75 -1.07
C ASN A 85 11.70 12.87 -2.54
N GLU A 86 11.05 12.18 -3.47
CA GLU A 86 11.34 12.32 -4.91
C GLU A 86 10.96 13.70 -5.47
N ALA A 87 10.08 14.43 -4.79
CA ALA A 87 9.79 15.82 -5.12
C ALA A 87 10.90 16.78 -4.63
N GLY A 88 11.75 16.34 -3.70
CA GLY A 88 12.88 17.08 -3.15
C GLY A 88 14.19 16.80 -3.92
N ALA A 89 15.06 17.79 -4.03
CA ALA A 89 16.35 17.68 -4.73
C ALA A 89 17.44 16.94 -3.92
N THR A 90 17.09 16.35 -2.78
CA THR A 90 18.03 15.93 -1.73
C THR A 90 18.23 14.42 -1.66
N GLY A 91 18.82 13.83 -2.70
CA GLY A 91 19.69 12.64 -2.60
C GLY A 91 19.23 11.42 -1.77
N GLY A 92 17.93 11.21 -1.54
CA GLY A 92 17.41 10.09 -0.75
C GLY A 92 16.94 10.40 0.67
N THR A 93 16.86 11.68 1.07
CA THR A 93 16.37 12.10 2.39
C THR A 93 15.42 13.29 2.31
N MET A 94 14.35 13.25 3.10
CA MET A 94 13.29 14.26 3.08
C MET A 94 13.77 15.55 3.76
N GLY A 95 13.74 16.66 3.03
CA GLY A 95 14.14 17.98 3.56
C GLY A 95 12.97 18.75 4.17
N GLU A 96 13.27 19.92 4.75
CA GLU A 96 12.26 20.80 5.37
C GLU A 96 11.11 21.14 4.40
N SER A 97 11.42 21.45 3.14
CA SER A 97 10.41 21.78 2.11
C SER A 97 9.39 20.67 1.90
N ASP A 98 9.84 19.42 1.93
CA ASP A 98 9.04 18.24 1.66
C ASP A 98 8.13 17.95 2.85
N ILE A 99 8.67 18.09 4.08
CA ILE A 99 7.92 17.96 5.33
C ILE A 99 6.83 19.03 5.43
N LEU A 100 7.15 20.29 5.10
CA LEU A 100 6.18 21.38 5.09
C LEU A 100 5.08 21.14 4.04
N LYS A 101 5.44 20.58 2.88
CA LYS A 101 4.48 20.24 1.83
C LYS A 101 3.53 19.13 2.28
N LEU A 102 4.06 18.03 2.82
CA LEU A 102 3.25 16.94 3.38
C LEU A 102 2.35 17.46 4.52
N GLY A 103 2.90 18.28 5.42
CA GLY A 103 2.15 18.88 6.52
C GLY A 103 0.94 19.70 6.05
N ARG A 104 1.11 20.53 5.01
CA ARG A 104 -0.01 21.27 4.40
C ARG A 104 -1.07 20.33 3.82
N GLU A 105 -0.66 19.34 3.05
CA GLU A 105 -1.62 18.41 2.43
C GLU A 105 -2.37 17.55 3.47
N LEU A 106 -1.72 17.19 4.58
CA LEU A 106 -2.35 16.50 5.71
C LEU A 106 -3.35 17.39 6.46
N GLN A 107 -3.07 18.69 6.59
CA GLN A 107 -4.01 19.67 7.18
C GLN A 107 -5.27 19.79 6.33
N ASP A 108 -5.11 19.83 5.00
CA ASP A 108 -6.21 19.99 4.04
C ASP A 108 -7.15 18.76 3.98
N MET A 109 -6.65 17.57 4.32
CA MET A 109 -7.46 16.34 4.32
C MET A 109 -8.47 16.26 5.45
N ASN A 110 -8.17 16.85 6.61
CA ASN A 110 -9.01 16.67 7.79
C ASN A 110 -8.85 17.80 8.81
N SER A 111 -9.85 18.69 8.84
CA SER A 111 -9.91 19.82 9.76
C SER A 111 -9.84 19.42 11.24
N ALA A 112 -10.31 18.21 11.60
CA ALA A 112 -10.28 17.73 12.97
C ALA A 112 -8.85 17.49 13.51
N TYR A 113 -7.90 17.18 12.62
CA TYR A 113 -6.50 16.89 12.98
C TYR A 113 -5.54 18.02 12.62
N ALA A 114 -6.02 19.06 11.93
CA ALA A 114 -5.20 20.17 11.45
C ALA A 114 -4.32 20.78 12.56
N LYS A 115 -4.83 20.97 13.78
CA LYS A 115 -4.03 21.48 14.91
C LYS A 115 -2.84 20.59 15.25
N ASN A 116 -3.03 19.26 15.29
CA ASN A 116 -1.97 18.30 15.59
C ASN A 116 -0.93 18.27 14.48
N VAL A 117 -1.37 18.32 13.22
CA VAL A 117 -0.48 18.42 12.06
C VAL A 117 0.33 19.71 12.12
N THR A 118 -0.30 20.87 12.38
CA THR A 118 0.40 22.16 12.49
C THR A 118 1.46 22.17 13.57
N VAL A 119 1.14 21.64 14.77
CA VAL A 119 2.11 21.56 15.87
C VAL A 119 3.28 20.67 15.49
N LEU A 120 3.01 19.51 14.90
CA LEU A 120 4.05 18.59 14.46
C LEU A 120 4.92 19.19 13.36
N THR A 121 4.32 19.77 12.31
CA THR A 121 5.04 20.41 11.20
C THR A 121 5.94 21.53 11.69
N LYS A 122 5.48 22.35 12.65
CA LYS A 122 6.33 23.38 13.27
C LYS A 122 7.50 22.78 14.05
N ARG A 123 7.25 21.74 14.85
CA ARG A 123 8.29 21.05 15.62
C ARG A 123 9.31 20.31 14.74
N MET A 124 8.88 19.80 13.59
CA MET A 124 9.77 19.20 12.59
C MET A 124 10.61 20.25 11.89
N ALA A 125 10.05 21.43 11.58
CA ALA A 125 10.78 22.53 10.97
C ALA A 125 11.75 23.23 11.94
N SER A 126 11.47 23.24 13.25
CA SER A 126 12.33 23.86 14.26
C SER A 126 13.49 22.98 14.74
N ASN A 127 13.71 21.79 14.15
CA ASN A 127 14.71 20.80 14.58
C ASN A 127 14.54 20.32 16.05
N ASP A 128 13.35 20.47 16.64
CA ASP A 128 13.11 20.07 18.05
C ASP A 128 12.90 18.56 18.22
N LEU A 129 12.55 17.85 17.14
CA LEU A 129 12.17 16.42 17.16
C LEU A 129 13.09 15.49 16.40
N VAL A 130 13.88 16.04 15.48
CA VAL A 130 14.88 15.29 14.71
C VAL A 130 16.23 15.78 15.25
N SER A 131 17.21 14.87 15.38
CA SER A 131 18.59 15.30 15.69
C SER A 131 18.99 16.43 14.75
N GLN A 132 20.02 17.24 15.07
CA GLN A 132 20.47 18.44 14.34
C GLN A 132 20.75 18.28 12.81
N GLN A 133 20.39 17.15 12.20
CA GLN A 133 20.35 16.87 10.78
C GLN A 133 19.11 17.50 10.12
N MET A 134 19.34 18.38 9.15
CA MET A 134 18.32 19.01 8.29
C MET A 134 17.57 18.04 7.35
N LEU A 135 17.86 16.74 7.42
CA LEU A 135 17.44 15.72 6.46
C LEU A 135 16.91 14.49 7.20
N LEU A 136 15.74 14.03 6.79
CA LEU A 136 14.95 13.04 7.51
C LEU A 136 14.97 11.70 6.75
N THR A 137 15.51 10.65 7.38
CA THR A 137 15.55 9.31 6.80
C THR A 137 14.19 8.62 6.92
N PHE A 138 13.95 7.52 6.17
CA PHE A 138 12.71 6.77 6.34
C PHE A 138 12.50 6.26 7.78
N GLN A 139 13.59 5.89 8.48
CA GLN A 139 13.51 5.42 9.87
C GLN A 139 13.01 6.53 10.81
N ASP A 140 13.49 7.76 10.61
CA ASP A 140 13.02 8.94 11.36
C ASP A 140 11.55 9.22 11.05
N PHE A 141 11.14 9.10 9.78
CA PHE A 141 9.76 9.32 9.35
C PHE A 141 8.79 8.32 9.99
N GLU A 142 9.17 7.04 9.95
CA GLU A 142 8.40 5.97 10.59
C GLU A 142 8.31 6.19 12.10
N TRP A 143 9.41 6.55 12.74
CA TRP A 143 9.43 6.86 14.17
C TRP A 143 8.53 8.05 14.52
N LEU A 144 8.59 9.15 13.76
CA LEU A 144 7.74 10.32 13.94
C LEU A 144 6.26 10.01 13.78
N SER A 145 5.91 9.18 12.79
CA SER A 145 4.55 8.69 12.61
C SER A 145 4.05 7.93 13.84
N ARG A 146 4.88 7.05 14.39
CA ARG A 146 4.53 6.28 15.61
C ARG A 146 4.34 7.17 16.83
N GLN A 147 5.15 8.24 16.98
CA GLN A 147 5.02 9.19 18.08
C GLN A 147 3.81 10.12 17.92
N ASN A 148 3.42 10.42 16.68
CA ASN A 148 2.40 11.42 16.36
C ASN A 148 1.25 10.84 15.53
N LYS A 149 0.74 9.67 15.94
CA LYS A 149 -0.27 8.90 15.19
C LYS A 149 -1.48 9.72 14.75
N VAL A 150 -1.92 10.67 15.57
CA VAL A 150 -3.08 11.53 15.25
C VAL A 150 -2.80 12.47 14.08
N ALA A 151 -1.57 13.00 13.98
CA ALA A 151 -1.17 13.88 12.87
C ALA A 151 -1.03 13.11 11.55
N PHE A 152 -0.58 11.86 11.61
CA PHE A 152 -0.45 10.99 10.42
C PHE A 152 -1.71 10.18 10.09
N TYR A 153 -2.72 10.20 10.96
CA TYR A 153 -3.98 9.48 10.77
C TYR A 153 -4.65 9.70 9.40
N PRO A 154 -4.59 10.90 8.76
CA PRO A 154 -5.16 11.08 7.43
C PRO A 154 -4.60 10.09 6.38
N LEU A 155 -3.33 9.69 6.46
CA LEU A 155 -2.73 8.70 5.55
C LEU A 155 -3.37 7.31 5.73
N PHE A 156 -3.58 6.91 6.97
CA PHE A 156 -4.21 5.63 7.32
C PHE A 156 -5.71 5.62 6.99
N ARG A 157 -6.38 6.77 7.21
CA ARG A 157 -7.78 6.96 6.81
C ARG A 157 -7.94 6.79 5.30
N MET A 158 -7.02 7.36 4.51
CA MET A 158 -7.04 7.21 3.06
C MET A 158 -6.97 5.75 2.62
N GLN A 159 -6.07 4.96 3.23
CA GLN A 159 -6.02 3.52 2.97
C GLN A 159 -7.32 2.81 3.37
N ARG A 160 -7.86 3.14 4.55
CA ARG A 160 -9.13 2.57 5.04
C ARG A 160 -10.29 2.88 4.09
N ASN A 161 -10.37 4.09 3.54
CA ASN A 161 -11.40 4.46 2.57
C ASN A 161 -11.30 3.62 1.29
N VAL A 162 -10.09 3.49 0.74
CA VAL A 162 -9.84 2.61 -0.42
C VAL A 162 -10.25 1.16 -0.12
N ARG A 163 -9.94 0.66 1.08
CA ARG A 163 -10.34 -0.69 1.49
C ARG A 163 -11.86 -0.83 1.59
N MET A 164 -12.53 0.13 2.21
CA MET A 164 -13.99 0.14 2.40
C MET A 164 -14.78 0.32 1.10
N GLY A 165 -14.29 1.13 0.15
CA GLY A 165 -14.94 1.35 -1.15
C GLY A 165 -14.94 0.15 -2.09
N ASN A 166 -14.06 -0.83 -1.83
CA ASN A 166 -13.86 -1.98 -2.70
C ASN A 166 -14.34 -3.27 -2.02
N LEU A 167 -13.43 -4.18 -1.70
CA LEU A 167 -13.75 -5.50 -1.14
C LEU A 167 -13.98 -5.52 0.38
N GLY A 168 -13.88 -4.36 1.05
CA GLY A 168 -14.09 -4.17 2.48
C GLY A 168 -12.83 -4.33 3.33
N GLU A 169 -12.78 -3.63 4.47
CA GLU A 169 -11.61 -3.60 5.36
C GLU A 169 -11.14 -5.00 5.79
N ALA A 170 -12.05 -5.85 6.24
CA ALA A 170 -11.72 -7.19 6.74
C ALA A 170 -11.05 -8.07 5.66
N TYR A 171 -11.49 -7.95 4.40
CA TYR A 171 -10.88 -8.67 3.29
C TYR A 171 -9.43 -8.21 3.06
N TRP A 172 -9.19 -6.90 3.06
CA TRP A 172 -7.86 -6.36 2.81
C TRP A 172 -6.91 -6.58 3.98
N VAL A 173 -7.38 -6.51 5.22
CA VAL A 173 -6.59 -6.90 6.41
C VAL A 173 -6.14 -8.36 6.29
N GLU A 174 -7.03 -9.26 5.89
CA GLU A 174 -6.68 -10.67 5.64
C GLU A 174 -5.65 -10.79 4.52
N LYS A 175 -5.80 -10.05 3.41
CA LYS A 175 -4.84 -10.08 2.30
C LYS A 175 -3.47 -9.54 2.66
N THR A 176 -3.41 -8.48 3.46
CA THR A 176 -2.14 -7.95 3.98
C THR A 176 -1.48 -8.97 4.91
N ARG A 177 -2.25 -9.68 5.74
CA ARG A 177 -1.72 -10.78 6.56
C ARG A 177 -1.18 -11.93 5.69
N GLU A 178 -1.97 -12.42 4.74
CA GLU A 178 -1.53 -13.47 3.80
C GLU A 178 -0.24 -13.06 3.07
N LYS A 179 -0.12 -11.80 2.64
CA LYS A 179 1.08 -11.25 2.01
C LYS A 179 2.31 -11.33 2.95
N LEU A 180 2.17 -10.89 4.20
CA LEU A 180 3.24 -10.96 5.20
C LEU A 180 3.68 -12.40 5.48
N GLU A 181 2.73 -13.33 5.62
CA GLU A 181 3.05 -14.75 5.83
C GLU A 181 3.79 -15.36 4.62
N ILE A 182 3.40 -14.99 3.39
CA ILE A 182 4.11 -15.38 2.17
C ILE A 182 5.54 -14.84 2.18
N GLN A 183 5.74 -13.57 2.52
CA GLN A 183 7.08 -12.95 2.57
C GLN A 183 7.99 -13.63 3.59
N GLN A 184 7.48 -13.90 4.80
CA GLN A 184 8.22 -14.65 5.83
C GLN A 184 8.60 -16.05 5.33
N MET A 185 7.70 -16.72 4.62
CA MET A 185 7.95 -18.05 4.07
C MET A 185 8.99 -18.02 2.95
N LEU A 186 8.93 -17.04 2.06
CA LEU A 186 9.94 -16.85 1.01
C LEU A 186 11.32 -16.58 1.63
N ALA A 187 11.39 -15.72 2.65
CA ALA A 187 12.62 -15.48 3.39
C ALA A 187 13.16 -16.77 4.02
N PHE A 188 12.31 -17.57 4.68
CA PHE A 188 12.71 -18.86 5.22
C PHE A 188 13.24 -19.81 4.14
N MET A 189 12.52 -19.96 3.03
CA MET A 189 12.90 -20.82 1.90
C MET A 189 14.23 -20.39 1.28
N ALA A 190 14.48 -19.09 1.16
CA ALA A 190 15.76 -18.58 0.68
C ALA A 190 16.95 -19.02 1.56
N HIS A 191 16.77 -19.01 2.89
CA HIS A 191 17.81 -19.44 3.83
C HIS A 191 17.94 -20.97 3.97
N HIS A 192 16.91 -21.74 3.58
CA HIS A 192 16.84 -23.19 3.78
C HIS A 192 16.79 -23.98 2.46
N ASN A 193 17.40 -23.46 1.38
CA ASN A 193 17.50 -24.12 0.07
C ASN A 193 16.14 -24.60 -0.48
N GLY A 194 15.11 -23.75 -0.37
CA GLY A 194 13.77 -24.03 -0.86
C GLY A 194 12.93 -24.94 0.04
N LYS A 195 13.44 -25.39 1.19
CA LYS A 195 12.64 -26.16 2.15
C LYS A 195 11.57 -25.27 2.79
N GLN A 196 10.36 -25.80 2.89
CA GLN A 196 9.26 -25.15 3.60
C GLN A 196 9.33 -25.47 5.10
N PRO A 197 8.89 -24.55 5.98
CA PRO A 197 8.81 -24.84 7.41
C PRO A 197 7.81 -25.97 7.68
N ALA A 198 8.02 -26.73 8.76
CA ALA A 198 7.13 -27.83 9.13
C ALA A 198 5.69 -27.33 9.35
N VAL A 199 4.71 -28.13 8.94
CA VAL A 199 3.27 -27.83 9.13
C VAL A 199 2.86 -28.38 10.49
N ASP A 200 2.27 -27.53 11.34
CA ASP A 200 1.68 -27.99 12.60
C ASP A 200 0.54 -28.98 12.32
N TRP A 201 0.42 -30.01 13.15
CA TRP A 201 -0.56 -31.09 12.97
C TRP A 201 -1.98 -30.54 13.05
N LYS A 202 -2.23 -29.49 13.86
CA LYS A 202 -3.53 -28.81 13.94
C LYS A 202 -3.96 -28.24 12.59
N THR A 203 -3.03 -27.65 11.84
CA THR A 203 -3.31 -27.08 10.51
C THR A 203 -3.67 -28.17 9.51
N LYS A 204 -3.05 -29.36 9.60
CA LYS A 204 -3.39 -30.51 8.76
C LYS A 204 -4.80 -31.04 9.05
N VAL A 205 -5.17 -31.11 10.33
CA VAL A 205 -6.51 -31.58 10.75
C VAL A 205 -7.59 -30.60 10.31
N LEU A 206 -7.39 -29.30 10.49
CA LEU A 206 -8.34 -28.28 10.03
C LEU A 206 -8.56 -28.34 8.51
N ASP A 207 -7.52 -28.59 7.71
CA ASP A 207 -7.63 -28.69 6.26
C ASP A 207 -8.47 -29.91 5.82
N ILE A 208 -8.33 -31.04 6.53
CA ILE A 208 -9.11 -32.26 6.30
C ILE A 208 -10.57 -32.06 6.72
N VAL A 209 -10.81 -31.51 7.91
CA VAL A 209 -12.15 -31.43 8.53
C VAL A 209 -13.04 -30.40 7.83
N PHE A 210 -12.50 -29.26 7.42
CA PHE A 210 -13.33 -28.17 6.89
C PHE A 210 -13.47 -28.21 5.36
N HIS A 211 -12.79 -29.12 4.65
CA HIS A 211 -12.73 -29.19 3.17
C HIS A 211 -12.57 -27.81 2.49
N ARG A 212 -11.96 -26.86 3.21
CA ARG A 212 -11.70 -25.50 2.78
C ARG A 212 -10.20 -25.34 2.85
N GLU A 213 -9.61 -25.01 1.71
CA GLU A 213 -8.20 -24.65 1.62
C GLU A 213 -7.92 -23.55 2.65
N THR A 214 -7.29 -23.93 3.77
CA THR A 214 -7.02 -23.00 4.86
C THR A 214 -6.10 -21.87 4.37
N SER A 215 -6.16 -20.68 4.98
CA SER A 215 -5.27 -19.57 4.62
C SER A 215 -3.80 -20.00 4.61
N ALA A 216 -3.40 -20.81 5.60
CA ALA A 216 -2.06 -21.39 5.71
C ALA A 216 -1.66 -22.27 4.52
N VAL A 217 -2.57 -23.08 3.97
CA VAL A 217 -2.29 -23.93 2.79
C VAL A 217 -2.16 -23.07 1.53
N ARG A 218 -3.03 -22.07 1.37
CA ARG A 218 -2.94 -21.11 0.24
C ARG A 218 -1.63 -20.34 0.25
N VAL A 219 -1.23 -19.83 1.42
CA VAL A 219 0.05 -19.12 1.62
C VAL A 219 1.23 -20.01 1.24
N ARG A 220 1.25 -21.26 1.73
CA ARG A 220 2.30 -22.23 1.40
C ARG A 220 2.42 -22.52 -0.09
N ARG A 221 1.28 -22.78 -0.73
CA ARG A 221 1.23 -23.05 -2.17
C ARG A 221 1.73 -21.84 -2.97
N ARG A 222 1.26 -20.64 -2.63
CA ARG A 222 1.68 -19.39 -3.29
C ARG A 222 3.16 -19.10 -3.09
N ALA A 223 3.67 -19.20 -1.88
CA ALA A 223 5.09 -19.00 -1.58
C ALA A 223 5.98 -19.95 -2.40
N LYS A 224 5.59 -21.23 -2.50
CA LYS A 224 6.32 -22.20 -3.33
C LYS A 224 6.33 -21.80 -4.81
N LEU A 225 5.17 -21.47 -5.37
CA LEU A 225 5.05 -21.06 -6.77
C LEU A 225 5.89 -19.81 -7.07
N MET A 226 5.89 -18.82 -6.16
CA MET A 226 6.70 -17.61 -6.28
C MET A 226 8.20 -17.91 -6.21
N TYR A 227 8.63 -18.73 -5.25
CA TYR A 227 10.02 -19.14 -5.12
C TYR A 227 10.51 -19.88 -6.38
N ASP A 228 9.72 -20.85 -6.87
CA ASP A 228 10.05 -21.62 -8.08
C ASP A 228 10.11 -20.74 -9.34
N ALA A 229 9.30 -19.67 -9.40
CA ALA A 229 9.33 -18.69 -10.48
C ALA A 229 10.58 -17.80 -10.42
N GLN A 230 10.92 -17.27 -9.25
CA GLN A 230 12.14 -16.47 -9.02
C GLN A 230 13.39 -17.28 -9.35
N TYR A 231 13.44 -18.52 -8.88
CA TYR A 231 14.57 -19.41 -9.12
C TYR A 231 14.73 -19.79 -10.60
N ARG A 232 13.63 -19.95 -11.33
CA ARG A 232 13.64 -20.14 -12.79
C ARG A 232 14.19 -18.92 -13.54
N GLN A 233 13.81 -17.71 -13.14
CA GLN A 233 14.34 -16.48 -13.73
C GLN A 233 15.86 -16.38 -13.52
N LEU A 234 16.35 -16.66 -12.31
CA LEU A 234 17.79 -16.65 -12.00
C LEU A 234 18.59 -17.68 -12.82
N ARG A 235 18.06 -18.88 -13.04
CA ARG A 235 18.70 -19.87 -13.93
C ARG A 235 18.65 -19.50 -15.41
N GLY A 236 17.61 -18.77 -15.83
CA GLY A 236 17.44 -18.33 -17.22
C GLY A 236 18.39 -17.20 -17.60
N LEU A 237 18.79 -16.35 -16.65
CA LEU A 237 19.75 -15.26 -16.82
C LEU A 237 21.23 -15.73 -16.80
N GLY A 238 21.48 -16.99 -16.45
CA GLY A 238 22.81 -17.61 -16.43
C GLY A 238 23.17 -18.39 -17.71
N LYS A 239 22.45 -18.16 -18.81
CA LYS A 239 22.73 -18.66 -20.16
C LYS A 239 22.91 -17.49 -21.10
#